data_AF-A0A934BFI7-F1
#
_entry.id   AF-A0A934BFI7-F1
#
_cell.length_a   1.000
_cell.length_b   1.000
_cell.length_c   1.000
_cell.angle_alpha   90.00
_cell.angle_beta   90.00
_cell.angle_gamma   90.00
#
_symmetry.space_group_name_H-M   'P 1'
#
loop_
_entity.id
_entity.type
_entity.pdbx_description
1 polymer ?
#
loop_
_entity_poly.entity_id
_entity_poly.type
_entity_poly.pdbx_seq_one_letter_code
_entity_poly.pdbx_strand_id
1 'polypeptide(L)'
;MKIDIVDYKGHLIITPSGDIDMYSSPELRSELMRLITKKTKALYVDFRNVSYIDSSGIATFVEGLKKMKLYGGRLKLIGLPEGIMEIFRFSKLDNIFEIYGNIDDAVGS
;
A
#
# COMPACT_ATOMS: atom_id res chain seq x y z
N MET A 1 11.58 7.23 -7.16
CA MET A 1 11.05 6.96 -5.81
C MET A 1 11.98 5.97 -5.11
N LYS A 2 12.07 5.98 -3.78
CA LYS A 2 12.77 4.91 -3.04
C LYS A 2 11.75 3.94 -2.48
N ILE A 3 12.02 2.64 -2.58
CA ILE A 3 11.17 1.59 -1.99
C ILE A 3 12.06 0.74 -1.09
N ASP A 4 11.84 0.84 0.22
CA ASP A 4 12.47 -0.06 1.19
C ASP A 4 11.47 -1.14 1.63
N ILE A 5 11.98 -2.29 2.04
CA ILE A 5 11.19 -3.36 2.66
C ILE A 5 11.82 -3.63 4.01
N VAL A 6 11.05 -3.41 5.07
CA VAL A 6 11.50 -3.58 6.45
C VAL A 6 10.77 -4.75 7.08
N ASP A 7 11.47 -5.52 7.93
CA ASP A 7 10.82 -6.47 8.81
C ASP A 7 10.34 -5.75 10.06
N TYR A 8 9.07 -5.95 10.41
CA TYR A 8 8.50 -5.51 11.67
C TYR A 8 7.78 -6.68 12.34
N LYS A 9 8.37 -7.19 13.42
CA LYS A 9 7.83 -8.34 14.18
C LYS A 9 7.54 -9.56 13.28
N GLY A 10 8.37 -9.82 12.26
CA GLY A 10 8.16 -10.92 11.31
C GLY A 10 7.18 -10.63 10.16
N HIS A 11 6.72 -9.38 10.03
CA HIS A 11 5.89 -8.93 8.92
C HIS A 11 6.70 -8.02 7.99
N LEU A 12 6.62 -8.28 6.67
CA LEU A 12 7.25 -7.43 5.67
C LEU A 12 6.40 -6.18 5.42
N ILE A 13 6.98 -5.01 5.66
CA ILE A 13 6.35 -3.70 5.42
C ILE A 13 7.07 -3.02 4.26
N ILE A 14 6.32 -2.64 3.23
CA ILE A 14 6.82 -1.84 2.11
C ILE A 14 6.74 -0.37 2.50
N THR A 15 7.84 0.37 2.39
CA THR A 15 7.90 1.79 2.80
C THR A 15 8.36 2.65 1.61
N PRO A 16 7.46 2.97 0.65
CA PRO A 16 7.76 3.90 -0.43
C PRO A 16 8.03 5.31 0.13
N SER A 17 8.95 6.04 -0.52
CA SER A 17 9.33 7.40 -0.12
C SER A 17 9.43 8.34 -1.33
N GLY A 18 8.76 9.50 -1.24
CA GLY A 18 8.60 10.48 -2.32
C GLY A 18 7.21 10.40 -2.97
N ASP A 19 7.14 10.76 -4.26
CA ASP A 19 5.88 10.83 -4.98
C ASP A 19 5.54 9.51 -5.69
N ILE A 20 4.27 9.10 -5.61
CA ILE A 20 3.70 7.98 -6.35
C ILE A 20 2.94 8.52 -7.56
N ASP A 21 3.61 8.61 -8.69
CA ASP A 21 3.10 9.22 -9.92
C ASP A 21 3.25 8.28 -11.13
N MET A 22 2.90 8.75 -12.33
CA MET A 22 3.06 7.98 -13.57
C MET A 22 4.48 7.46 -13.84
N TYR A 23 5.52 8.08 -13.27
CA TYR A 23 6.91 7.68 -13.46
C TYR A 23 7.36 6.65 -12.41
N SER A 24 6.93 6.79 -11.16
CA SER A 24 7.33 5.89 -10.06
C SER A 24 6.39 4.71 -9.85
N SER A 25 5.13 4.81 -10.28
CA SER A 25 4.13 3.75 -10.15
C SER A 25 4.51 2.44 -10.84
N PRO A 26 5.14 2.41 -12.04
CA PRO A 26 5.56 1.15 -12.66
C PRO A 26 6.54 0.34 -11.79
N GLU A 27 7.49 1.02 -11.14
CA GLU A 27 8.47 0.40 -10.24
C GLU A 27 7.79 -0.18 -9.00
N LEU A 28 6.96 0.62 -8.33
CA LEU A 28 6.18 0.19 -7.16
C LEU A 28 5.27 -0.98 -7.48
N ARG A 29 4.61 -0.93 -8.63
CA ARG A 29 3.74 -2.00 -9.11
C ARG A 29 4.51 -3.28 -9.30
N SER A 30 5.68 -3.24 -9.93
CA SER A 30 6.52 -4.43 -10.13
C SER A 30 6.87 -5.08 -8.80
N GLU A 31 7.30 -4.28 -7.81
CA GLU A 31 7.69 -4.77 -6.49
C GLU A 31 6.50 -5.32 -5.70
N LEU A 32 5.37 -4.63 -5.72
CA LEU A 32 4.12 -5.07 -5.11
C LEU A 32 3.67 -6.41 -5.71
N MET A 33 3.69 -6.54 -7.04
CA MET A 33 3.31 -7.78 -7.72
C MET A 33 4.26 -8.93 -7.39
N ARG A 34 5.57 -8.67 -7.32
CA ARG A 34 6.59 -9.67 -6.95
C ARG A 34 6.38 -10.24 -5.54
N LEU A 35 5.87 -9.45 -4.60
CA LEU A 35 5.52 -9.92 -3.26
C LEU A 35 4.19 -10.65 -3.24
N ILE A 36 3.21 -10.17 -4.01
CA ILE A 36 1.89 -10.81 -4.13
C ILE A 36 1.98 -12.20 -4.76
N THR A 37 2.88 -12.44 -5.73
CA THR A 37 3.08 -13.77 -6.35
C THR A 37 3.58 -14.82 -5.36
N LYS A 38 4.21 -14.41 -4.25
CA LYS A 38 4.59 -15.29 -3.14
C LYS A 38 3.40 -15.75 -2.29
N LYS A 39 2.18 -15.23 -2.56
CA LYS A 39 0.94 -15.55 -1.85
C LYS A 39 1.03 -15.33 -0.33
N THR A 40 1.65 -14.22 0.08
CA THR A 40 1.67 -13.83 1.50
C THR A 40 0.24 -13.58 2.01
N LYS A 41 -0.07 -13.98 3.25
CA LYS A 41 -1.41 -13.78 3.83
C LYS A 41 -1.76 -12.30 4.00
N ALA A 42 -0.76 -11.47 4.27
CA ALA A 42 -0.92 -10.03 4.42
C ALA A 42 0.28 -9.30 3.83
N LEU A 43 0.01 -8.13 3.27
CA LEU A 43 1.01 -7.19 2.80
C LEU A 43 0.68 -5.81 3.34
N TYR A 44 1.70 -5.11 3.81
CA TYR A 44 1.58 -3.85 4.51
C TYR A 44 2.35 -2.79 3.74
N VAL A 45 1.74 -1.63 3.55
CA VAL A 45 2.37 -0.50 2.86
C VAL A 45 2.25 0.74 3.73
N ASP A 46 3.39 1.31 4.08
CA ASP A 46 3.49 2.50 4.92
C ASP A 46 3.69 3.75 4.07
N PHE A 47 2.70 4.65 4.13
CA PHE A 47 2.62 5.87 3.34
C PHE A 47 3.22 7.08 4.05
N ARG A 48 3.78 6.94 5.26
CA ARG A 48 4.25 8.09 6.05
C ARG A 48 5.33 8.92 5.35
N ASN A 49 6.09 8.30 4.44
CA ASN A 49 7.13 8.96 3.65
C ASN A 49 6.69 9.30 2.21
N VAL A 50 5.41 9.09 1.88
CA VAL A 50 4.83 9.43 0.58
C VAL A 50 4.29 10.84 0.63
N SER A 51 4.70 11.70 -0.30
CA SER A 51 4.27 13.11 -0.30
C SER A 51 3.08 13.37 -1.23
N TYR A 52 2.90 12.54 -2.26
CA TYR A 52 1.86 12.70 -3.25
C TYR A 52 1.48 11.35 -3.88
N ILE A 53 0.23 11.24 -4.34
CA ILE A 53 -0.23 10.11 -5.16
C ILE A 53 -1.18 10.58 -6.25
N ASP A 54 -1.01 10.05 -7.46
CA ASP A 54 -1.95 10.25 -8.59
C ASP A 54 -2.81 9.01 -8.88
N SER A 55 -3.55 9.07 -9.99
CA SER A 55 -4.43 7.98 -10.44
C SER A 55 -3.67 6.68 -10.78
N SER A 56 -2.43 6.76 -11.23
CA SER A 56 -1.60 5.59 -11.57
C SER A 56 -1.12 4.86 -10.31
N GLY A 57 -0.79 5.61 -9.26
CA GLY A 57 -0.49 5.06 -7.94
C GLY A 57 -1.69 4.36 -7.33
N ILE A 58 -2.85 5.01 -7.35
CA ILE A 58 -4.12 4.42 -6.88
C ILE A 58 -4.45 3.14 -7.65
N ALA A 59 -4.33 3.15 -8.98
CA ALA A 59 -4.57 1.98 -9.81
C ALA A 59 -3.66 0.80 -9.44
N THR A 60 -2.40 1.07 -9.09
CA THR A 60 -1.44 0.06 -8.62
C THR A 60 -1.93 -0.63 -7.35
N PHE A 61 -2.38 0.13 -6.35
CA PHE A 61 -2.90 -0.45 -5.10
C PHE A 61 -4.24 -1.16 -5.29
N VAL A 62 -5.12 -0.66 -6.15
CA VAL A 62 -6.39 -1.32 -6.47
C VAL A 62 -6.15 -2.67 -7.16
N GLU A 63 -5.19 -2.75 -8.08
CA GLU A 63 -4.79 -4.02 -8.70
C GLU A 63 -4.23 -4.99 -7.65
N GLY A 64 -3.35 -4.51 -6.76
CA GLY A 64 -2.81 -5.30 -5.66
C GLY A 64 -3.89 -5.87 -4.77
N LEU A 65 -4.82 -5.03 -4.31
CA LEU A 65 -5.95 -5.44 -3.48
C LEU A 65 -6.77 -6.54 -4.15
N LYS A 66 -7.13 -6.36 -5.43
CA LYS A 66 -7.89 -7.37 -6.19
C LYS A 66 -7.14 -8.69 -6.26
N LYS A 67 -5.85 -8.68 -6.59
CA LYS A 67 -5.04 -9.91 -6.70
C LYS A 67 -4.87 -10.63 -5.37
N MET A 68 -4.68 -9.89 -4.27
CA MET A 68 -4.59 -10.49 -2.94
C MET A 68 -5.90 -11.15 -2.53
N LYS A 69 -7.05 -10.47 -2.77
CA LYS A 69 -8.37 -11.02 -2.48
C LYS A 69 -8.65 -12.34 -3.20
N LEU A 70 -8.14 -12.55 -4.42
CA LEU A 70 -8.33 -13.81 -5.17
C LEU A 70 -7.79 -15.05 -4.46
N TYR A 71 -6.81 -14.91 -3.56
CA TYR A 71 -6.28 -16.03 -2.77
C TYR A 71 -6.52 -15.86 -1.26
N GLY A 72 -7.40 -14.93 -0.86
CA GLY A 72 -7.72 -14.66 0.54
C GLY A 72 -6.65 -13.87 1.31
N GLY A 73 -5.72 -13.22 0.60
CA GLY A 73 -4.75 -12.31 1.21
C GLY A 73 -5.33 -10.92 1.49
N ARG A 74 -4.67 -10.16 2.36
CA ARG A 74 -5.04 -8.78 2.75
C ARG A 74 -3.97 -7.76 2.36
N LEU A 75 -4.39 -6.63 1.81
CA LEU A 75 -3.53 -5.47 1.55
C LEU A 75 -3.92 -4.36 2.50
N LYS A 76 -3.01 -4.00 3.42
CA LYS A 76 -3.24 -3.03 4.49
C LYS A 76 -2.37 -1.79 4.26
N LEU A 77 -2.98 -0.62 4.30
CA LEU A 77 -2.30 0.66 4.12
C LEU A 77 -2.12 1.32 5.49
N ILE A 78 -0.96 1.93 5.73
CA ILE A 78 -0.57 2.45 7.03
C ILE A 78 -0.17 3.92 6.89
N GLY A 79 -0.67 4.77 7.79
CA GLY A 79 -0.17 6.13 7.98
C GLY A 79 -0.28 7.02 6.75
N LEU A 80 -1.43 6.98 6.07
CA LEU A 80 -1.72 7.90 4.96
C LEU A 80 -1.66 9.35 5.47
N PRO A 81 -0.84 10.23 4.87
CA PRO A 81 -0.90 11.67 5.11
C PRO A 81 -2.29 12.23 4.80
N GLU A 82 -2.72 13.28 5.48
CA GLU A 82 -4.10 13.78 5.37
C GLU A 82 -4.50 14.11 3.93
N GLY A 83 -3.63 14.76 3.14
CA GLY A 83 -3.92 15.05 1.73
C GLY A 83 -4.13 13.79 0.87
N ILE A 84 -3.42 12.70 1.17
CA ILE A 84 -3.62 11.41 0.51
C ILE A 84 -4.91 10.75 1.01
N MET A 85 -5.19 10.84 2.31
CA MET A 85 -6.42 10.32 2.91
C MET A 85 -7.68 11.01 2.33
N GLU A 86 -7.63 12.31 2.09
CA GLU A 86 -8.71 13.07 1.44
C GLU A 86 -8.99 12.57 0.03
N ILE A 87 -7.95 12.29 -0.77
CA ILE A 87 -8.10 11.71 -2.11
C ILE A 87 -8.79 10.34 -2.03
N PHE A 88 -8.42 9.51 -1.04
CA PHE A 88 -9.02 8.21 -0.82
C PHE A 88 -10.49 8.33 -0.42
N ARG A 89 -10.83 9.23 0.51
CA ARG A 89 -12.22 9.50 0.93
C ARG A 89 -13.07 10.03 -0.21
N PHE A 90 -12.58 11.01 -0.97
CA PHE A 90 -13.29 11.57 -2.12
C PHE A 90 -13.59 10.50 -3.17
N SER A 91 -12.62 9.61 -3.39
CA SER A 91 -12.74 8.48 -4.32
C SER A 91 -13.48 7.27 -3.74
N LYS A 92 -13.97 7.35 -2.49
CA LYS A 92 -14.58 6.25 -1.70
C LYS A 92 -13.70 5.01 -1.57
N LEU A 93 -12.39 5.16 -1.72
CA LEU A 93 -11.40 4.10 -1.62
C LEU A 93 -11.15 3.69 -0.16
N ASP A 94 -11.36 4.62 0.77
CA ASP A 94 -11.36 4.37 2.21
C ASP A 94 -12.35 3.27 2.63
N ASN A 95 -13.43 3.04 1.87
CA ASN A 95 -14.39 1.97 2.13
C ASN A 95 -13.95 0.58 1.62
N ILE A 96 -12.91 0.51 0.78
CA ILE A 96 -12.46 -0.74 0.18
C ILE A 96 -11.08 -1.19 0.66
N PHE A 97 -10.26 -0.25 1.14
CA PHE A 97 -8.94 -0.51 1.70
C PHE A 97 -9.02 -0.63 3.23
N GLU A 98 -8.24 -1.55 3.78
CA GLU A 98 -7.96 -1.58 5.21
C GLU A 98 -6.87 -0.53 5.50
N ILE A 99 -7.25 0.59 6.13
CA ILE A 99 -6.36 1.72 6.41
C ILE A 99 -6.16 1.85 7.92
N TYR A 100 -4.91 1.96 8.37
CA TYR A 100 -4.52 2.04 9.77
C TYR A 100 -3.65 3.27 10.04
N GLY A 101 -3.74 3.82 11.25
CA GLY A 101 -2.91 4.96 11.65
C GLY A 101 -1.46 4.58 11.99
N ASN A 102 -1.22 3.34 12.42
CA ASN A 102 0.10 2.85 12.81
C ASN A 102 0.30 1.37 12.42
N ILE A 103 1.55 0.92 12.49
CA ILE A 103 1.95 -0.44 12.08
C ILE A 103 1.39 -1.50 13.03
N ASP A 104 1.35 -1.23 14.34
CA ASP A 104 0.89 -2.21 15.33
C ASP A 104 -0.58 -2.59 15.13
N ASP A 105 -1.46 -1.62 14.90
CA ASP A 105 -2.88 -1.85 14.63
C ASP A 105 -3.09 -2.65 13.34
N ALA A 106 -2.29 -2.35 12.31
CA ALA A 106 -2.37 -3.06 11.04
C ALA A 106 -1.94 -4.53 11.19
N VAL A 107 -0.86 -4.78 11.93
CA VAL A 107 -0.34 -6.13 12.16
C VAL A 107 -1.25 -6.94 13.08
N GLY A 108 -1.87 -6.30 14.06
CA GLY A 108 -2.74 -6.94 15.05
C GLY A 108 -4.15 -7.35 14.56
N SER A 109 -4.58 -6.90 13.37
CA SER A 109 -5.94 -7.15 12.82
C SER A 109 -6.07 -8.34 11.86
#